data_AF-A0A833L646-F1
#
_entry.id   AF-A0A833L646-F1
#
_cell.length_a   1.000
_cell.length_b   1.000
_cell.length_c   1.000
_cell.angle_alpha   90.00
_cell.angle_beta   90.00
_cell.angle_gamma   90.00
#
_symmetry.space_group_name_H-M   'P 1'
#
loop_
_entity.id
_entity.type
_entity.pdbx_description
1 polymer ?
#
loop_
_entity_poly.entity_id
_entity_poly.type
_entity_poly.pdbx_seq_one_letter_code
_entity_poly.pdbx_strand_id
1 'polypeptide(L)'
;MEILIWISIIVLIAVLLISVNAYIEKERYKFLMEKYNDDTIVNKIMKKEIWQGMTREQLIDCLGQPAELDTSVLKLKTKEIYKYHKTGKNRFSTRVVIENDIVVGWHLK
;
A
#
# COMPACT_ATOMS: atom_id res chain seq x y z
N MET A 1 -25.99 -9.09 -34.20
CA MET A 1 -24.60 -8.98 -34.71
C MET A 1 -23.83 -7.93 -33.95
N GLU A 2 -24.29 -6.68 -33.87
CA GLU A 2 -23.57 -5.60 -33.17
C GLU A 2 -23.32 -5.88 -31.68
N ILE A 3 -24.32 -6.39 -30.93
CA ILE A 3 -24.17 -6.73 -29.50
C ILE A 3 -23.05 -7.76 -29.27
N LEU A 4 -22.91 -8.75 -30.15
CA LEU A 4 -21.87 -9.79 -30.04
C LEU A 4 -20.47 -9.20 -30.29
N ILE A 5 -20.35 -8.24 -31.20
CA ILE A 5 -19.10 -7.52 -31.45
C ILE A 5 -18.69 -6.74 -30.20
N TRP A 6 -19.60 -5.99 -29.57
CA TRP A 6 -19.31 -5.27 -28.33
C TRP A 6 -18.92 -6.18 -27.17
N ILE A 7 -19.60 -7.32 -27.00
CA ILE A 7 -19.22 -8.32 -25.98
C ILE A 7 -17.82 -8.85 -26.24
N SER A 8 -17.47 -9.16 -27.50
CA SER A 8 -16.14 -9.66 -27.84
C SER A 8 -15.03 -8.65 -27.53
N ILE A 9 -15.27 -7.36 -27.77
CA ILE A 9 -14.32 -6.28 -27.47
C ILE A 9 -14.15 -6.14 -25.95
N ILE A 10 -15.24 -6.17 -25.17
CA ILE A 10 -15.18 -6.08 -23.70
C ILE A 10 -14.37 -7.25 -23.12
N VAL A 11 -14.59 -8.47 -23.60
CA VAL A 11 -13.83 -9.65 -23.15
C VAL A 11 -12.35 -9.48 -23.48
N LEU A 12 -12.01 -9.02 -24.67
CA LEU A 12 -10.63 -8.83 -25.09
C LEU A 12 -9.92 -7.75 -24.24
N ILE A 13 -10.61 -6.65 -23.96
CA ILE A 13 -10.11 -5.59 -23.05
C ILE A 13 -9.92 -6.15 -21.63
N ALA A 14 -10.89 -6.90 -21.10
CA ALA A 14 -10.79 -7.48 -19.77
C ALA A 14 -9.60 -8.45 -19.64
N VAL A 15 -9.40 -9.32 -20.64
CA VAL A 15 -8.24 -10.23 -20.70
C VAL A 15 -6.92 -9.46 -20.73
N LEU A 16 -6.86 -8.39 -21.52
CA LEU A 16 -5.68 -7.54 -21.60
C LEU A 16 -5.39 -6.82 -20.27
N LEU A 17 -6.40 -6.31 -19.57
CA LEU A 17 -6.23 -5.69 -18.26
C LEU A 17 -5.74 -6.69 -17.21
N ILE A 18 -6.29 -7.91 -17.19
CA ILE A 18 -5.89 -8.97 -16.26
C ILE A 18 -4.44 -9.39 -16.50
N SER A 19 -4.02 -9.58 -17.76
CA SER A 19 -2.66 -10.00 -18.09
C SER A 19 -1.63 -8.94 -17.74
N VAL A 20 -1.93 -7.66 -17.98
CA VAL A 20 -1.09 -6.53 -17.57
C VAL A 20 -0.99 -6.47 -16.04
N ASN A 21 -2.09 -6.60 -15.31
CA ASN A 21 -2.05 -6.58 -13.84
C ASN A 21 -1.20 -7.74 -13.27
N ALA A 22 -1.34 -8.95 -13.82
CA ALA A 22 -0.55 -10.11 -13.41
C ALA A 22 0.96 -9.91 -13.68
N TYR A 23 1.31 -9.27 -14.79
CA TYR A 23 2.71 -8.94 -15.10
C TYR A 23 3.29 -7.94 -14.09
N ILE A 24 2.56 -6.85 -13.81
CA ILE A 24 2.98 -5.82 -12.85
C ILE A 24 3.14 -6.39 -11.45
N GLU A 25 2.21 -7.23 -10.98
CA GLU A 25 2.29 -7.87 -9.67
C GLU A 25 3.54 -8.76 -9.54
N LYS A 26 3.88 -9.51 -10.58
CA LYS A 26 5.06 -10.38 -10.60
C LYS A 26 6.35 -9.57 -10.54
N GLU A 27 6.42 -8.46 -11.28
CA GLU A 27 7.58 -7.56 -11.28
C GLU A 27 7.74 -6.87 -9.92
N ARG A 28 6.64 -6.39 -9.34
CA ARG A 28 6.61 -5.81 -7.99
C ARG A 28 7.08 -6.81 -6.92
N TYR A 29 6.61 -8.06 -6.98
CA TYR A 29 7.03 -9.10 -6.05
C TYR A 29 8.54 -9.36 -6.14
N LYS A 30 9.09 -9.47 -7.36
CA LYS A 30 10.54 -9.66 -7.56
C LYS A 30 11.35 -8.50 -6.98
N PHE A 31 10.94 -7.27 -7.25
CA PHE A 31 11.60 -6.08 -6.71
C PHE A 31 11.60 -6.07 -5.18
N LEU A 32 10.46 -6.37 -4.56
CA LEU A 32 10.36 -6.44 -3.10
C LEU A 32 11.16 -7.60 -2.51
N MET A 33 11.23 -8.73 -3.19
CA MET A 33 12.03 -9.89 -2.78
C MET A 33 13.52 -9.60 -2.85
N GLU A 34 13.98 -8.89 -3.89
CA GLU A 34 15.37 -8.41 -3.98
C GLU A 34 15.70 -7.42 -2.86
N LYS A 35 14.76 -6.55 -2.51
CA LYS A 35 14.93 -5.51 -1.49
C LYS A 35 14.94 -6.05 -0.05
N TYR A 36 13.99 -6.93 0.29
CA TYR A 36 13.78 -7.39 1.67
C TYR A 36 14.28 -8.81 1.93
N ASN A 37 14.45 -9.63 0.89
CA ASN A 37 14.90 -11.02 0.98
C ASN A 37 14.13 -11.89 2.00
N ASP A 38 12.89 -11.52 2.30
CA ASP A 38 12.00 -12.22 3.24
C ASP A 38 10.60 -12.31 2.62
N ASP A 39 10.23 -13.52 2.24
CA ASP A 39 8.93 -13.80 1.62
C ASP A 39 7.75 -13.43 2.53
N THR A 40 7.89 -13.52 3.85
CA THR A 40 6.80 -13.20 4.79
C THR A 40 6.50 -11.71 4.81
N ILE A 41 7.53 -10.87 4.78
CA ILE A 41 7.41 -9.41 4.71
C ILE A 41 6.85 -9.00 3.35
N VAL A 42 7.42 -9.55 2.28
CA VAL A 42 6.99 -9.25 0.91
C VAL A 42 5.52 -9.61 0.70
N ASN A 43 5.10 -10.78 1.16
CA ASN A 43 3.69 -11.20 1.05
C ASN A 43 2.74 -10.29 1.83
N LYS A 44 3.12 -9.81 3.02
CA LYS A 44 2.31 -8.83 3.78
C LYS A 44 2.21 -7.49 3.04
N ILE A 45 3.33 -7.00 2.49
CA ILE A 45 3.36 -5.76 1.69
C ILE A 45 2.47 -5.90 0.45
N MET A 46 2.56 -7.03 -0.26
CA MET A 46 1.74 -7.30 -1.44
C MET A 46 0.25 -7.38 -1.10
N LYS A 47 -0.10 -7.92 0.06
CA LYS A 47 -1.48 -7.96 0.59
C LYS A 47 -1.97 -6.63 1.17
N LYS A 48 -1.11 -5.61 1.23
CA LYS A 48 -1.39 -4.31 1.87
C LYS A 48 -1.74 -4.43 3.36
N GLU A 49 -1.17 -5.43 4.04
CA GLU A 49 -1.37 -5.64 5.47
C GLU A 49 -0.41 -4.77 6.30
N ILE A 50 -0.92 -4.17 7.37
CA ILE A 50 -0.14 -3.38 8.33
C ILE A 50 0.11 -4.27 9.56
N TRP A 51 1.34 -4.30 10.06
CA TRP A 51 1.69 -5.05 11.27
C TRP A 51 2.59 -4.23 12.20
N GLN A 52 2.61 -4.58 13.48
CA GLN A 52 3.52 -3.94 14.45
C GLN A 52 4.95 -4.35 14.17
N GLY A 53 5.88 -3.40 14.27
CA GLY A 53 7.30 -3.66 14.02
C GLY A 53 7.74 -3.46 12.57
N MET A 54 6.83 -3.17 11.63
CA MET A 54 7.21 -2.81 10.26
C MET A 54 7.89 -1.44 10.24
N THR A 55 8.85 -1.25 9.34
CA THR A 55 9.56 0.03 9.20
C THR A 55 8.70 1.05 8.47
N ARG A 56 9.03 2.35 8.64
CA ARG A 56 8.48 3.46 7.84
C ARG A 56 8.56 3.16 6.34
N GLU A 57 9.69 2.62 5.89
CA GLU A 57 9.90 2.28 4.49
C GLU A 57 8.98 1.16 4.01
N GLN A 58 8.84 0.09 4.80
CA GLN A 58 7.90 -1.00 4.50
C GLN A 58 6.45 -0.50 4.45
N LEU A 59 6.11 0.52 5.26
CA LEU A 59 4.79 1.15 5.22
C LEU A 59 4.56 1.89 3.90
N ILE A 60 5.58 2.62 3.44
CA ILE A 60 5.53 3.32 2.16
C ILE A 60 5.45 2.31 1.00
N ASP A 61 6.17 1.20 1.06
CA ASP A 61 6.09 0.15 0.03
C ASP A 61 4.74 -0.59 0.04
N CYS A 62 4.07 -0.61 1.19
CA CYS A 62 2.76 -1.24 1.40
C CYS A 62 1.60 -0.34 0.92
N LEU A 63 1.50 0.88 1.45
CA LEU A 63 0.36 1.80 1.23
C LEU A 63 0.68 2.97 0.27
N GLY A 64 1.95 3.17 -0.06
CA GLY A 64 2.41 4.35 -0.79
C GLY A 64 2.71 5.53 0.14
N GLN A 65 2.86 6.70 -0.48
CA GLN A 65 3.07 7.96 0.25
C GLN A 65 1.80 8.38 1.01
N PRO A 66 1.93 8.87 2.26
CA PRO A 66 0.79 9.38 3.00
C PRO A 66 0.21 10.62 2.31
N ALA A 67 -1.09 10.81 2.45
CA ALA A 67 -1.76 12.02 2.00
C ALA A 67 -1.44 13.22 2.91
N GLU A 68 -1.16 12.95 4.19
CA GLU A 68 -0.77 13.96 5.18
C GLU A 68 0.08 13.29 6.27
N LEU A 69 1.10 14.01 6.74
CA LEU A 69 2.04 13.57 7.74
C LEU A 69 2.01 14.55 8.92
N ASP A 70 1.69 14.05 10.11
CA ASP A 70 1.90 14.81 11.35
C ASP A 70 3.16 14.29 12.05
N THR A 71 4.14 15.15 12.27
CA THR A 71 5.37 14.81 13.00
C THR A 71 5.41 15.56 14.33
N SER A 72 5.69 14.84 15.41
CA SER A 72 5.94 15.36 16.74
C SER A 72 7.27 14.84 17.25
N VAL A 73 8.25 15.74 17.36
CA VAL A 73 9.58 15.43 17.86
C VAL A 73 9.63 15.77 19.35
N LEU A 74 9.85 14.75 20.18
CA LEU A 74 10.09 14.87 21.61
C LEU A 74 11.58 14.68 21.91
N LYS A 75 12.02 15.03 23.13
CA LYS A 75 13.44 14.93 23.53
C LYS A 75 14.09 13.58 23.26
N LEU A 76 13.34 12.48 23.36
CA LEU A 76 13.85 11.11 23.27
C LEU A 76 13.21 10.27 22.15
N LYS A 77 12.18 10.80 21.49
CA LYS A 77 11.34 10.03 20.56
C LYS A 77 10.81 10.90 19.45
N THR A 78 10.75 10.35 18.25
CA THR A 78 10.03 10.94 17.13
C THR A 78 8.75 10.15 16.91
N LYS A 79 7.61 10.82 17.04
CA LYS A 79 6.30 10.25 16.76
C LYS A 79 5.76 10.84 15.47
N GLU A 80 5.35 9.99 14.55
CA GLU A 80 4.76 10.38 13.28
C GLU A 80 3.40 9.70 13.09
N ILE A 81 2.47 10.42 12.49
CA ILE A 81 1.16 9.90 12.13
C ILE A 81 0.99 10.06 10.63
N TYR A 82 1.04 8.93 9.94
CA TYR A 82 0.82 8.83 8.50
C TYR A 82 -0.68 8.68 8.25
N LYS A 83 -1.27 9.62 7.50
CA LYS A 83 -2.70 9.63 7.18
C LYS A 83 -2.90 9.23 5.73
N TYR A 84 -3.80 8.26 5.51
CA TYR A 84 -4.13 7.72 4.20
C TYR A 84 -5.63 7.82 3.93
N HIS A 85 -6.01 7.69 2.65
CA HIS A 85 -7.39 7.65 2.18
C HIS A 85 -8.23 8.84 2.69
N LYS A 86 -7.97 10.01 2.12
CA LYS A 86 -8.68 11.25 2.46
C LYS A 86 -10.16 11.16 2.02
N THR A 87 -11.07 11.22 2.99
CA THR A 87 -12.54 11.17 2.79
C THR A 87 -13.22 12.53 2.97
N GLY A 88 -12.46 13.57 3.33
CA GLY A 88 -12.93 14.94 3.45
C GLY A 88 -11.80 15.89 3.86
N LYS A 89 -12.12 17.17 4.07
CA LYS A 89 -11.12 18.23 4.31
C LYS A 89 -10.05 17.83 5.33
N ASN A 90 -10.47 17.27 6.48
CA ASN A 90 -9.61 16.76 7.56
C ASN A 90 -9.99 15.32 7.99
N ARG A 91 -10.58 14.52 7.08
CA ARG A 91 -11.04 13.16 7.39
C ARG A 91 -10.23 12.15 6.60
N PHE A 92 -9.72 11.14 7.30
CA PHE A 92 -8.88 10.06 6.78
C PHE A 92 -9.40 8.75 7.36
N SER A 93 -9.54 7.71 6.53
CA SER A 93 -9.99 6.40 7.01
C SER A 93 -8.86 5.60 7.65
N THR A 94 -7.60 5.84 7.25
CA THR A 94 -6.45 5.10 7.78
C THR A 94 -5.44 6.06 8.39
N ARG A 95 -5.04 5.77 9.62
CA ARG A 95 -3.95 6.47 10.32
C ARG A 95 -2.97 5.45 10.87
N VAL A 96 -1.70 5.63 10.60
CA VAL A 96 -0.64 4.73 11.07
C VAL A 96 0.30 5.54 11.95
N VAL A 97 0.56 5.03 13.15
CA VAL A 97 1.42 5.65 14.15
C VAL A 97 2.79 4.98 14.08
N ILE A 98 3.80 5.80 13.83
CA ILE A 98 5.21 5.42 13.76
C ILE A 98 5.92 6.08 14.94
N GLU A 99 6.68 5.30 15.70
CA GLU A 99 7.61 5.83 16.68
C GLU A 99 9.02 5.34 16.34
N ASN A 100 9.97 6.27 16.22
CA ASN A 100 11.36 5.97 15.89
C ASN A 100 11.51 5.06 14.65
N ASP A 101 10.85 5.42 13.55
CA ASP A 101 10.83 4.70 12.27
C ASP A 101 10.15 3.32 12.27
N ILE A 102 9.51 2.93 13.38
CA ILE A 102 8.79 1.66 13.51
C ILE A 102 7.30 1.91 13.73
N VAL A 103 6.46 1.17 13.01
CA VAL A 103 5.01 1.19 13.23
C VAL A 103 4.68 0.54 14.57
N VAL A 104 4.01 1.31 15.43
CA VAL A 104 3.58 0.88 16.77
C VAL A 104 2.07 0.64 16.84
N GLY A 105 1.30 1.22 15.92
CA GLY A 105 -0.15 1.01 15.86
C GLY A 105 -0.79 1.69 14.67
N TRP A 106 -2.05 1.36 14.40
CA TRP A 106 -2.83 1.96 13.33
C TRP A 106 -4.31 1.97 13.69
N HIS A 107 -5.06 2.86 13.04
CA HIS A 107 -6.50 2.97 13.16
C HIS A 107 -7.12 2.96 11.77
N LEU A 108 -8.03 2.02 11.55
CA LEU A 108 -8.87 1.91 10.37
C LEU A 108 -10.30 2.31 10.78
N LYS A 109 -10.88 3.26 10.06
CA LYS A 109 -12.24 3.76 10.25
C LYS A 109 -13.14 3.32 9.10
#